data_AF-A0A2E3YJA7-F1
#
_entry.id   AF-A0A2E3YJA7-F1
#
_cell.length_a   1.000
_cell.length_b   1.000
_cell.length_c   1.000
_cell.angle_alpha   90.00
_cell.angle_beta   90.00
_cell.angle_gamma   90.00
#
_symmetry.space_group_name_H-M   'P 1'
#
loop_
_entity.id
_entity.type
_entity.pdbx_description
1 polymer ?
#
loop_
_entity_poly.entity_id
_entity_poly.type
_entity_poly.pdbx_seq_one_letter_code
_entity_poly.pdbx_strand_id
1 'polypeptide(L)'
;MRVAMHGNDPPVPKLFGVSQILYDFDCFDRLFAAVPSDYHGMTFCVGTRYESGQDVFEGIRRFGEQGKIFHVHFRNVHGRIPIDGWYEERAPDEGDLSMTQVAGALQDVGYTAAIDYDHVMRLVGDEQGKAYIAFCVGHARGILEGLAAGETRREGM
;
A
#
# COMPACT_ATOMS: atom_id res chain seq x y z
N MET A 1 16.89 -8.84 11.46
CA MET A 1 15.47 -9.10 11.16
C MET A 1 14.72 -7.77 11.24
N ARG A 2 13.90 -7.42 10.25
CA ARG A 2 13.02 -6.23 10.29
C ARG A 2 11.58 -6.71 10.54
N VAL A 3 10.85 -6.01 11.41
CA VAL A 3 9.44 -6.30 11.72
C VAL A 3 8.57 -5.24 11.08
N ALA A 4 7.60 -5.67 10.27
CA ALA A 4 6.68 -4.80 9.53
C ALA A 4 5.25 -5.02 10.05
N MET A 5 4.72 -4.05 10.80
CA MET A 5 3.36 -4.10 11.31
C MET A 5 2.37 -3.72 10.21
N HIS A 6 1.34 -4.55 10.00
CA HIS A 6 0.22 -4.22 9.12
C HIS A 6 -0.84 -3.42 9.90
N GLY A 7 -1.54 -2.51 9.22
CA GLY A 7 -2.66 -1.77 9.79
C GLY A 7 -3.89 -2.66 10.05
N ASN A 8 -4.87 -2.14 10.77
CA ASN A 8 -6.16 -2.81 10.85
C ASN A 8 -6.91 -2.73 9.51
N ASP A 9 -7.57 -3.82 9.11
CA ASP A 9 -8.35 -3.94 7.87
C ASP A 9 -9.70 -4.62 8.22
N PRO A 10 -10.84 -3.88 8.23
CA PRO A 10 -10.96 -2.48 7.82
C PRO A 10 -10.33 -1.49 8.84
N PRO A 11 -9.80 -0.35 8.37
CA PRO A 11 -9.11 0.66 9.16
C PRO A 11 -10.09 1.61 9.88
N VAL A 12 -10.86 1.07 10.82
CA VAL A 12 -11.81 1.84 11.65
C VAL A 12 -11.38 1.85 13.11
N PRO A 13 -11.67 2.91 13.89
CA PRO A 13 -11.24 2.99 15.30
C PRO A 13 -11.84 1.89 16.19
N LYS A 14 -13.00 1.36 15.80
CA LYS A 14 -13.70 0.32 16.55
C LYS A 14 -14.48 -0.58 15.59
N LEU A 15 -14.30 -1.89 15.72
CA LEU A 15 -15.02 -2.90 14.96
C LEU A 15 -15.69 -3.88 15.93
N PHE A 16 -17.00 -4.07 15.80
CA PHE A 16 -17.80 -4.96 16.66
C PHE A 16 -17.55 -4.81 18.17
N GLY A 17 -17.37 -3.59 18.66
CA GLY A 17 -17.11 -3.39 20.09
C GLY A 17 -15.62 -3.34 20.49
N VAL A 18 -14.71 -3.72 19.58
CA VAL A 18 -13.27 -3.85 19.84
C VAL A 18 -12.49 -2.71 19.23
N SER A 19 -11.71 -2.00 20.06
CA SER A 19 -10.83 -0.93 19.60
C SER A 19 -9.73 -1.46 18.69
N GLN A 20 -9.51 -0.78 17.58
CA GLN A 20 -8.37 -1.01 16.68
C GLN A 20 -7.27 -0.02 17.04
N ILE A 21 -6.00 -0.44 16.94
CA ILE A 21 -4.86 0.33 17.46
C ILE A 21 -3.92 0.85 16.35
N LEU A 22 -4.14 0.45 15.10
CA LEU A 22 -3.35 0.80 13.91
C LEU A 22 -4.28 1.09 12.72
N TYR A 23 -5.28 1.95 12.91
CA TYR A 23 -6.28 2.25 11.88
C TYR A 23 -5.94 3.51 11.07
N ASP A 24 -5.22 4.50 11.60
CA ASP A 24 -4.79 5.72 10.91
C ASP A 24 -3.26 5.95 11.02
N PHE A 25 -2.74 7.01 10.41
CA PHE A 25 -1.30 7.32 10.47
C PHE A 25 -0.84 7.75 11.86
N ASP A 26 -1.64 8.53 12.59
CA ASP A 26 -1.30 8.96 13.96
C ASP A 26 -1.09 7.76 14.90
N CYS A 27 -1.84 6.67 14.71
CA CYS A 27 -1.60 5.41 15.40
C CYS A 27 -0.21 4.82 15.09
N PHE A 28 0.26 4.89 13.84
CA PHE A 28 1.60 4.44 13.47
C PHE A 28 2.69 5.34 14.04
N ASP A 29 2.52 6.66 14.09
CA ASP A 29 3.49 7.52 14.77
C ASP A 29 3.59 7.20 16.25
N ARG A 30 2.46 6.97 16.91
CA ARG A 30 2.44 6.52 18.31
C ARG A 30 3.15 5.19 18.49
N LEU A 31 2.96 4.24 17.58
CA LEU A 31 3.64 2.95 17.58
C LEU A 31 5.17 3.13 17.49
N PHE A 32 5.65 3.92 16.54
CA PHE A 32 7.08 4.15 16.34
C PHE A 32 7.71 4.99 17.46
N ALA A 33 6.97 5.92 18.04
CA ALA A 33 7.41 6.70 19.20
C ALA A 33 7.48 5.85 20.48
N ALA A 34 6.56 4.88 20.65
CA ALA A 34 6.53 4.01 21.83
C ALA A 34 7.75 3.09 21.91
N VAL A 35 8.26 2.61 20.77
CA VAL A 35 9.48 1.80 20.69
C VAL A 35 10.33 2.26 19.49
N PRO A 36 11.18 3.28 19.67
CA PRO A 36 12.05 3.79 18.61
C PRO A 36 13.11 2.75 18.23
N SER A 37 13.09 2.28 16.98
CA SER A 37 14.06 1.31 16.44
C SER A 37 14.08 1.33 14.91
N ASP A 38 15.27 1.13 14.32
CA ASP A 38 15.46 0.98 12.87
C ASP A 38 15.03 -0.39 12.33
N TYR A 39 14.67 -1.32 13.22
CA TYR A 39 14.13 -2.64 12.86
C TYR A 39 12.62 -2.74 13.06
N HIS A 40 11.98 -1.65 13.49
CA HIS A 40 10.55 -1.53 13.69
C HIS A 40 9.96 -0.59 12.65
N GLY A 41 9.11 -1.14 11.78
CA GLY A 41 8.48 -0.42 10.69
C GLY A 41 7.10 -0.99 10.38
N MET A 42 6.58 -0.66 9.20
CA MET A 42 5.25 -1.05 8.76
C MET A 42 5.26 -1.78 7.43
N THR A 43 4.22 -2.60 7.27
CA THR A 43 3.69 -2.92 5.95
C THR A 43 2.77 -1.77 5.56
N PHE A 44 3.17 -0.99 4.56
CA PHE A 44 2.33 0.05 4.01
C PHE A 44 1.36 -0.57 3.00
N CYS A 45 0.14 -0.88 3.45
CA CYS A 45 -0.90 -1.36 2.55
C CYS A 45 -1.63 -0.21 1.88
N VAL A 46 -1.40 -0.06 0.58
CA VAL A 46 -1.93 1.04 -0.24
C VAL A 46 -3.46 1.07 -0.16
N GLY A 47 -4.11 -0.09 -0.38
CA GLY A 47 -5.56 -0.22 -0.29
C GLY A 47 -6.10 0.13 1.11
N THR A 48 -5.57 -0.51 2.16
CA THR A 48 -6.02 -0.24 3.54
C THR A 48 -5.80 1.22 3.95
N ARG A 49 -4.71 1.87 3.49
CA ARG A 49 -4.50 3.29 3.78
C ARG A 49 -5.46 4.19 3.00
N TYR A 50 -5.75 3.87 1.74
CA TYR A 50 -6.74 4.60 0.97
C TYR A 50 -8.15 4.48 1.56
N GLU A 51 -8.63 3.25 1.83
CA GLU A 51 -9.99 3.02 2.34
C GLU A 51 -10.19 3.63 3.75
N SER A 52 -9.11 3.91 4.50
CA SER A 52 -9.14 4.65 5.77
C SER A 52 -9.44 6.15 5.62
N GLY A 53 -9.51 6.66 4.38
CA GLY A 53 -9.69 8.08 4.09
C GLY A 53 -8.41 8.92 4.23
N GLN A 54 -7.27 8.29 4.51
CA GLN A 54 -5.97 8.96 4.61
C GLN A 54 -5.39 9.27 3.22
N ASP A 55 -4.53 10.28 3.15
CA ASP A 55 -3.77 10.58 1.93
C ASP A 55 -2.61 9.60 1.80
N VAL A 56 -2.73 8.66 0.86
CA VAL A 56 -1.72 7.63 0.60
C VAL A 56 -0.36 8.23 0.26
N PHE A 57 -0.31 9.32 -0.50
CA PHE A 57 0.96 9.93 -0.92
C PHE A 57 1.63 10.66 0.23
N GLU A 58 0.85 11.33 1.09
CA GLU A 58 1.34 11.88 2.35
C GLU A 58 1.94 10.79 3.23
N GLY A 59 1.24 9.66 3.38
CA GLY A 59 1.73 8.53 4.17
C GLY A 59 3.02 7.92 3.62
N ILE A 60 3.10 7.73 2.31
CA ILE A 60 4.32 7.23 1.65
C ILE A 60 5.49 8.18 1.93
N ARG A 61 5.29 9.49 1.73
CA ARG A 61 6.32 10.49 2.01
C ARG A 61 6.72 10.48 3.49
N ARG A 62 5.74 10.59 4.39
CA ARG A 62 5.92 10.65 5.84
C ARG A 62 6.72 9.47 6.37
N PHE A 63 6.30 8.24 6.07
CA PHE A 63 6.93 7.04 6.64
C PHE A 63 8.10 6.53 5.80
N GLY A 64 8.14 6.83 4.50
CA GLY A 64 9.25 6.54 3.61
C GLY A 64 10.50 7.35 3.97
N GLU A 65 10.36 8.67 4.15
CA GLU A 65 11.47 9.56 4.56
C GLU A 65 12.05 9.17 5.93
N GLN A 66 11.23 8.58 6.81
CA GLN A 66 11.66 8.05 8.11
C GLN A 66 12.30 6.66 8.02
N GLY A 67 12.33 6.04 6.83
CA GLY A 67 12.79 4.67 6.64
C GLY A 67 11.94 3.64 7.38
N LYS A 68 10.64 3.88 7.55
CA LYS A 68 9.71 3.00 8.30
C LYS A 68 8.88 2.07 7.42
N ILE A 69 8.85 2.27 6.11
CA ILE A 69 8.16 1.35 5.19
C ILE A 69 9.11 0.19 4.85
N PHE A 70 8.77 -1.03 5.28
CA PHE A 70 9.58 -2.23 5.06
C PHE A 70 8.98 -3.22 4.09
N HIS A 71 7.66 -3.11 3.87
CA HIS A 71 6.89 -3.97 3.00
C HIS A 71 5.73 -3.14 2.43
N VAL A 72 5.31 -3.42 1.20
CA VAL A 72 4.18 -2.73 0.58
C VAL A 72 3.20 -3.76 0.05
N HIS A 73 1.95 -3.63 0.45
CA HIS A 73 0.84 -4.28 -0.24
C HIS A 73 0.31 -3.32 -1.30
N PHE A 74 0.40 -3.72 -2.56
CA PHE A 74 0.20 -2.90 -3.75
C PHE A 74 -1.12 -3.25 -4.43
N ARG A 75 -2.19 -3.24 -3.62
CA ARG A 75 -3.57 -3.43 -4.07
C ARG A 75 -4.29 -2.09 -4.22
N ASN A 76 -5.40 -2.12 -4.96
CA ASN A 76 -6.23 -0.96 -5.24
C ASN A 76 -7.68 -1.26 -4.84
N VAL A 77 -8.41 -0.21 -4.46
CA VAL A 77 -9.79 -0.29 -3.97
C VAL A 77 -10.62 0.84 -4.57
N HIS A 78 -11.93 0.73 -4.43
CA HIS A 78 -12.86 1.81 -4.71
C HIS A 78 -13.63 2.20 -3.45
N GLY A 79 -13.69 3.50 -3.14
CA GLY A 79 -14.41 4.03 -1.97
C GLY A 79 -13.57 4.11 -0.69
N ARG A 80 -14.02 4.95 0.24
CA ARG A 80 -13.35 5.24 1.52
C ARG A 80 -14.35 5.18 2.67
N ILE A 81 -14.06 4.38 3.69
CA ILE A 81 -14.99 4.08 4.77
C ILE A 81 -15.52 5.35 5.48
N PRO A 82 -14.68 6.33 5.89
CA PRO A 82 -15.19 7.50 6.59
C PRO A 82 -15.97 8.49 5.71
N ILE A 83 -15.86 8.38 4.38
CA ILE A 83 -16.44 9.32 3.42
C ILE A 83 -17.68 8.71 2.77
N ASP A 84 -17.55 7.50 2.23
CA ASP A 84 -18.57 6.81 1.44
C ASP A 84 -19.38 5.82 2.30
N GLY A 85 -18.85 5.41 3.46
CA GLY A 85 -19.45 4.40 4.34
C GLY A 85 -19.18 2.96 3.89
N TRP A 86 -18.41 2.76 2.82
CA TRP A 86 -18.05 1.47 2.26
C TRP A 86 -16.72 1.57 1.49
N TYR A 87 -16.16 0.39 1.15
CA TYR A 87 -15.13 0.22 0.13
C TYR A 87 -15.33 -1.14 -0.53
N GLU A 88 -14.72 -1.34 -1.68
CA GLU A 88 -14.62 -2.65 -2.34
C GLU A 88 -13.23 -2.86 -2.95
N GLU A 89 -12.76 -4.10 -2.92
CA GLU A 89 -11.53 -4.50 -3.60
C GLU A 89 -11.70 -4.40 -5.11
N ARG A 90 -10.63 -3.96 -5.80
CA ARG A 90 -10.62 -3.86 -7.26
C ARG A 90 -9.35 -4.43 -7.84
N ALA A 91 -9.38 -4.67 -9.15
CA ALA A 91 -8.18 -4.96 -9.90
C ALA A 91 -7.21 -3.77 -9.76
N PRO A 92 -5.89 -4.01 -9.80
CA PRO A 92 -4.91 -2.94 -9.62
C PRO A 92 -5.11 -1.74 -10.56
N ASP A 93 -5.70 -1.95 -11.75
CA ASP A 93 -6.01 -0.94 -12.76
C ASP A 93 -7.46 -0.39 -12.72
N GLU A 94 -8.32 -0.88 -11.83
CA GLU A 94 -9.74 -0.51 -11.75
C GLU A 94 -10.16 0.15 -10.42
N GLY A 95 -9.21 0.39 -9.52
CA GLY A 95 -9.45 1.15 -8.29
C GLY A 95 -9.23 2.66 -8.46
N ASP A 96 -9.43 3.39 -7.37
CA ASP A 96 -9.40 4.86 -7.37
C ASP A 96 -8.01 5.46 -7.54
N LEU A 97 -6.97 4.73 -7.15
CA LEU A 97 -5.60 5.22 -7.22
C LEU A 97 -4.93 4.86 -8.54
N SER A 98 -4.11 5.79 -9.05
CA SER A 98 -3.13 5.44 -10.09
C SER A 98 -1.97 4.69 -9.44
N MET A 99 -1.87 3.39 -9.68
CA MET A 99 -0.78 2.58 -9.14
C MET A 99 0.59 3.02 -9.68
N THR A 100 0.66 3.61 -10.88
CA THR A 100 1.89 4.25 -11.39
C THR A 100 2.33 5.42 -10.52
N GLN A 101 1.40 6.26 -10.06
CA GLN A 101 1.73 7.37 -9.15
C GLN A 101 2.15 6.85 -7.78
N VAL A 102 1.51 5.80 -7.27
CA VAL A 102 1.89 5.16 -6.00
C VAL A 102 3.33 4.62 -6.07
N ALA A 103 3.67 3.91 -7.15
CA ALA A 103 5.03 3.42 -7.37
C ALA A 103 6.05 4.56 -7.50
N GLY A 104 5.70 5.65 -8.20
CA GLY A 104 6.53 6.85 -8.30
C GLY A 104 6.79 7.49 -6.93
N ALA A 105 5.77 7.61 -6.09
CA ALA A 105 5.94 8.15 -4.73
C ALA A 105 6.83 7.25 -3.86
N LEU A 106 6.73 5.92 -4.01
CA LEU A 106 7.64 4.98 -3.35
C LEU A 106 9.10 5.14 -3.85
N GLN A 107 9.29 5.37 -5.15
CA GLN A 107 10.58 5.65 -5.75
C GLN A 107 11.17 6.97 -5.23
N ASP A 108 10.37 8.03 -5.12
CA ASP A 108 10.78 9.35 -4.62
C ASP A 108 11.34 9.29 -3.19
N VAL A 109 10.82 8.38 -2.34
CA VAL A 109 11.33 8.15 -0.98
C VAL A 109 12.42 7.08 -0.90
N GLY A 110 12.91 6.59 -2.04
CA GLY A 110 13.99 5.59 -2.11
C GLY A 110 13.59 4.21 -1.58
N TYR A 111 12.32 3.82 -1.70
CA TYR A 111 11.87 2.49 -1.28
C TYR A 111 12.42 1.39 -2.21
N THR A 112 13.12 0.40 -1.65
CA THR A 112 13.76 -0.69 -2.42
C THR A 112 13.42 -2.08 -1.89
N ALA A 113 12.43 -2.22 -1.01
CA ALA A 113 12.06 -3.51 -0.43
C ALA A 113 10.89 -4.17 -1.20
N ALA A 114 10.38 -5.28 -0.68
CA ALA A 114 9.40 -6.11 -1.38
C ALA A 114 8.05 -5.39 -1.59
N ILE A 115 7.48 -5.56 -2.77
CA ILE A 115 6.12 -5.15 -3.12
C ILE A 115 5.33 -6.43 -3.42
N ASP A 116 4.16 -6.59 -2.80
CA ASP A 116 3.28 -7.74 -2.96
C ASP A 116 1.89 -7.32 -3.45
N TYR A 117 1.17 -8.22 -4.13
CA TYR A 117 -0.16 -7.96 -4.69
C TYR A 117 -1.30 -8.01 -3.64
N ASP A 118 -1.04 -8.59 -2.47
CA ASP A 118 -1.95 -8.70 -1.32
C ASP A 118 -3.19 -9.58 -1.54
N HIS A 119 -4.26 -9.01 -2.08
CA HIS A 119 -5.56 -9.67 -2.16
C HIS A 119 -5.80 -10.30 -3.54
N VAL A 120 -6.48 -11.45 -3.59
CA VAL A 120 -6.81 -12.16 -4.83
C VAL A 120 -8.29 -12.00 -5.12
N MET A 121 -8.63 -11.43 -6.28
CA MET A 121 -9.99 -11.43 -6.79
C MET A 121 -10.27 -12.70 -7.58
N ARG A 122 -11.50 -13.20 -7.46
CA ARG A 122 -11.94 -14.39 -8.19
C ARG A 122 -12.37 -14.01 -9.60
N LEU A 123 -11.59 -14.44 -10.59
CA LEU A 123 -11.96 -14.31 -12.00
C LEU A 123 -12.77 -15.52 -12.48
N VAL A 124 -13.65 -15.31 -13.45
CA VAL A 124 -14.40 -16.40 -14.11
C VAL A 124 -13.40 -17.36 -14.77
N GLY A 125 -13.44 -18.63 -14.37
CA GLY A 125 -12.53 -19.65 -14.89
C GLY A 125 -11.15 -19.71 -14.22
N ASP A 126 -10.85 -18.85 -13.24
CA ASP A 126 -9.60 -18.87 -12.46
C ASP A 126 -9.85 -19.33 -11.03
N GLU A 127 -10.24 -20.60 -10.87
CA GLU A 127 -10.64 -21.14 -9.57
C GLU A 127 -9.53 -21.11 -8.51
N GLN A 128 -8.27 -21.08 -8.95
CA GLN A 128 -7.08 -21.06 -8.07
C GLN A 128 -6.50 -19.65 -7.91
N GLY A 129 -7.06 -18.62 -8.56
CA GLY A 129 -6.57 -17.24 -8.51
C GLY A 129 -5.23 -17.01 -9.20
N LYS A 130 -4.73 -17.99 -9.98
CA LYS A 130 -3.39 -17.94 -10.58
C LYS A 130 -3.31 -16.91 -11.70
N ALA A 131 -4.37 -16.81 -12.50
CA ALA A 131 -4.42 -15.81 -13.56
C ALA A 131 -4.49 -14.40 -12.97
N TYR A 132 -5.27 -14.20 -11.90
CA TYR A 132 -5.33 -12.91 -11.21
C TYR A 132 -3.99 -12.51 -10.58
N ILE A 133 -3.31 -13.44 -9.89
CA ILE A 133 -1.98 -13.18 -9.33
C ILE A 133 -0.98 -12.84 -10.43
N ALA A 134 -0.98 -13.60 -11.53
CA ALA A 134 -0.09 -13.33 -12.67
C ALA A 134 -0.35 -11.95 -13.27
N PHE A 135 -1.61 -11.54 -13.36
CA PHE A 135 -1.99 -10.20 -13.79
C PHE A 135 -1.46 -9.12 -12.84
N CYS A 136 -1.67 -9.25 -11.53
CA CYS A 136 -1.20 -8.26 -10.55
C CYS A 136 0.32 -8.11 -10.54
N VAL A 137 1.04 -9.24 -10.52
CA VAL A 137 2.52 -9.24 -10.54
C VAL A 137 3.03 -8.67 -11.87
N GLY A 138 2.44 -9.06 -13.00
CA GLY A 138 2.79 -8.53 -14.32
C GLY A 138 2.53 -7.03 -14.42
N HIS A 139 1.40 -6.56 -13.92
CA HIS A 139 1.03 -5.14 -13.90
C HIS A 139 2.01 -4.31 -13.06
N ALA A 140 2.31 -4.74 -11.83
CA ALA A 140 3.27 -4.08 -10.96
C ALA A 140 4.67 -4.04 -11.61
N ARG A 141 5.14 -5.15 -12.20
CA ARG A 141 6.41 -5.19 -12.91
C ARG A 141 6.45 -4.23 -14.10
N GLY A 142 5.38 -4.18 -14.90
CA GLY A 142 5.28 -3.26 -16.04
C GLY A 142 5.37 -1.80 -15.61
N ILE A 143 4.73 -1.43 -14.50
CA ILE A 143 4.85 -0.09 -13.91
C ILE A 143 6.30 0.21 -13.52
N LEU A 144 6.94 -0.69 -12.77
CA LEU A 144 8.31 -0.49 -12.26
C LEU A 144 9.33 -0.39 -13.41
N GLU A 145 9.24 -1.28 -14.41
CA GLU A 145 10.08 -1.24 -15.61
C GLU A 145 9.86 0.06 -16.41
N GLY A 146 8.61 0.52 -16.49
CA GLY A 146 8.25 1.79 -17.15
C GLY A 146 8.82 3.02 -16.46
N LEU A 147 8.79 3.06 -15.13
CA LEU A 147 9.38 4.14 -14.33
C LEU A 147 10.90 4.19 -14.48
N ALA A 148 11.57 3.04 -14.35
CA ALA A 148 13.03 2.95 -14.51
C ALA A 148 13.50 3.43 -15.90
N ALA A 149 12.79 3.04 -16.98
CA ALA A 149 13.10 3.52 -18.32
C ALA A 149 12.88 5.03 -18.50
N GLY A 150 11.95 5.62 -17.72
CA GLY A 150 11.71 7.05 -17.68
C GLY A 150 12.87 7.84 -17.06
N GLU A 151 13.46 7.33 -15.99
CA GLU A 151 14.63 7.93 -15.33
C GLU A 151 15.87 7.92 -16.23
N THR A 152 16.19 6.78 -16.85
CA THR A 152 17.35 6.70 -17.77
C THR A 152 17.25 7.72 -18.91
N ARG A 153 16.03 8.01 -19.41
CA ARG A 153 15.80 9.03 -20.44
C ARG A 153 15.98 10.46 -19.92
N ARG A 154 15.73 10.72 -18.63
CA ARG A 154 15.93 12.05 -18.02
C ARG A 154 17.39 12.31 -17.67
N GLU A 155 18.14 11.28 -17.25
CA GLU A 155 19.57 11.40 -16.93
C GLU A 155 20.47 11.52 -18.18
N GLY A 156 20.02 11.00 -19.33
CA GLY A 156 20.73 11.08 -20.61
C GLY A 156 20.50 12.35 -21.41
N MET A 157 19.82 13.36 -20.85
CA MET A 157 19.43 14.62 -21.50
C MET A 157 20.08 15.80 -20.78
#